data_AF-A0A3C0HPN9-F1
#
_entry.id   AF-A0A3C0HPN9-F1
#
_cell.length_a   1.000
_cell.length_b   1.000
_cell.length_c   1.000
_cell.angle_alpha   90.00
_cell.angle_beta   90.00
_cell.angle_gamma   90.00
#
_symmetry.space_group_name_H-M   'P 1'
#
loop_
_entity.id
_entity.type
_entity.pdbx_description
1 polymer ?
#
loop_
_entity_poly.entity_id
_entity_poly.type
_entity_poly.pdbx_seq_one_letter_code
_entity_poly.pdbx_strand_id
1 'polypeptide(L)'
;PGVASLIERGTSYRHGCISALPTATLANHTTQCTGVFPGRSGVLHNTWYDRNRGVHVDLLDYHQMIRARDHLAPGVETIHEALKRHEPEAFTATTYEYGDRGADYSTYAQMTTDGPIPTLSDADRRLHRTEDFMGVKEFRNASIYDAHSRNEALHVWRGEFGALPRYSWFTFNLTDACGHAGGPHSEILHAAIRDTDARMRDVLAEIEAAGKLDRTAVIVLADHGMQRFAIAEPFDLAGALRDAGIDAILNDDQYVYLR
;
A
#
# COMPACT_ATOMS: atom_id res chain seq x y z
N PRO A 1 -2.47 -23.22 -1.62
CA PRO A 1 -2.46 -21.80 -1.21
C PRO A 1 -2.22 -20.90 -2.44
N GLY A 2 -2.71 -19.66 -2.44
CA GLY A 2 -2.65 -18.74 -3.59
C GLY A 2 -1.22 -18.36 -3.97
N VAL A 3 -0.49 -17.77 -3.01
CA VAL A 3 0.92 -17.39 -3.20
C VAL A 3 1.78 -18.61 -3.52
N ALA A 4 1.54 -19.74 -2.84
CA ALA A 4 2.25 -20.98 -3.11
C ALA A 4 2.05 -21.47 -4.56
N SER A 5 0.82 -21.37 -5.09
CA SER A 5 0.54 -21.75 -6.48
C SER A 5 1.24 -20.82 -7.49
N LEU A 6 1.32 -19.52 -7.19
CA LEU A 6 2.10 -18.58 -8.00
C LEU A 6 3.60 -18.89 -7.96
N ILE A 7 4.13 -19.31 -6.81
CA ILE A 7 5.53 -19.74 -6.67
C ILE A 7 5.78 -21.01 -7.50
N GLU A 8 4.90 -22.01 -7.41
CA GLU A 8 5.02 -23.28 -8.14
C GLU A 8 4.97 -23.11 -9.66
N ARG A 9 4.20 -22.14 -10.15
CA ARG A 9 3.98 -21.87 -11.58
C ARG A 9 4.80 -20.69 -12.12
N GLY A 10 5.61 -20.05 -11.30
CA GLY A 10 6.24 -18.77 -11.60
C GLY A 10 7.69 -18.68 -11.15
N THR A 11 8.13 -17.46 -10.88
CA THR A 11 9.48 -17.16 -10.37
C THR A 11 9.35 -16.50 -9.00
N SER A 12 10.11 -16.99 -8.03
CA SER A 12 10.17 -16.41 -6.70
C SER A 12 11.61 -16.15 -6.27
N TYR A 13 11.81 -15.09 -5.51
CA TYR A 13 13.10 -14.75 -4.91
C TYR A 13 13.07 -15.16 -3.44
N ARG A 14 14.02 -16.02 -3.03
CA ARG A 14 14.09 -16.56 -1.66
C ARG A 14 14.05 -15.50 -0.56
N HIS A 15 14.64 -14.34 -0.82
CA HIS A 15 14.75 -13.25 0.15
C HIS A 15 13.79 -12.08 -0.14
N GLY A 16 12.82 -12.29 -1.05
CA GLY A 16 11.88 -11.25 -1.45
C GLY A 16 12.53 -10.10 -2.22
N CYS A 17 11.84 -8.96 -2.24
CA CYS A 17 12.31 -7.71 -2.83
C CYS A 17 13.13 -6.91 -1.81
N ILE A 18 14.14 -6.18 -2.29
CA ILE A 18 14.87 -5.21 -1.48
C ILE A 18 14.10 -3.89 -1.55
N SER A 19 13.63 -3.40 -0.40
CA SER A 19 12.96 -2.12 -0.28
C SER A 19 13.93 -0.95 -0.46
N ALA A 20 13.41 0.17 -0.92
CA ALA A 20 14.11 1.44 -0.87
C ALA A 20 14.32 1.88 0.60
N LEU A 21 15.32 2.74 0.81
CA LEU A 21 15.50 3.44 2.08
C LEU A 21 14.82 4.82 2.00
N PRO A 22 14.00 5.21 2.98
CA PRO A 22 13.59 4.45 4.18
C PRO A 22 12.60 3.33 3.86
N THR A 23 12.59 2.26 4.67
CA THR A 23 11.67 1.12 4.54
C THR A 23 10.28 1.47 5.10
N ALA A 24 9.64 2.48 4.52
CA ALA A 24 8.34 3.01 4.93
C ALA A 24 7.33 2.90 3.77
N THR A 25 6.05 2.70 4.11
CA THR A 25 4.96 2.41 3.19
C THR A 25 4.87 3.38 2.03
N LEU A 26 4.62 4.67 2.29
CA LEU A 26 4.35 5.64 1.22
C LEU A 26 5.57 5.83 0.31
N ALA A 27 6.78 5.79 0.89
CA ALA A 27 8.03 5.88 0.14
C ALA A 27 8.25 4.68 -0.81
N ASN A 28 7.96 3.47 -0.33
CA ASN A 28 8.17 2.24 -1.11
C ASN A 28 7.06 1.97 -2.11
N HIS A 29 5.80 2.19 -1.76
CA HIS A 29 4.69 2.16 -2.72
C HIS A 29 4.93 3.16 -3.87
N THR A 30 5.38 4.39 -3.55
CA THR A 30 5.77 5.36 -4.57
C THR A 30 6.93 4.85 -5.43
N THR A 31 7.93 4.22 -4.82
CA THR A 31 9.05 3.65 -5.58
C THR A 31 8.58 2.53 -6.52
N GLN A 32 7.63 1.70 -6.09
CA GLN A 32 7.11 0.60 -6.91
C GLN A 32 6.27 1.09 -8.08
N CYS A 33 5.44 2.12 -7.88
CA CYS A 33 4.58 2.63 -8.94
C CYS A 33 5.32 3.55 -9.93
N THR A 34 6.49 4.11 -9.56
CA THR A 34 7.25 5.04 -10.42
C THR A 34 8.59 4.49 -10.91
N GLY A 35 9.17 3.50 -10.22
CA GLY A 35 10.55 3.08 -10.40
C GLY A 35 11.60 4.08 -9.87
N VAL A 36 11.17 5.14 -9.15
CA VAL A 36 12.03 6.23 -8.67
C VAL A 36 12.18 6.16 -7.15
N PHE A 37 13.42 6.16 -6.66
CA PHE A 37 13.72 6.13 -5.23
C PHE A 37 13.22 7.38 -4.47
N PRO A 38 12.97 7.29 -3.14
CA PRO A 38 12.35 8.35 -2.35
C PRO A 38 13.03 9.72 -2.52
N GLY A 39 14.36 9.77 -2.50
CA GLY A 39 15.12 11.02 -2.67
C GLY A 39 14.94 11.74 -4.03
N ARG A 40 14.25 11.14 -4.99
CA ARG A 40 13.90 11.76 -6.28
C ARG A 40 12.41 11.71 -6.61
N SER A 41 11.64 10.81 -5.98
CA SER A 41 10.22 10.64 -6.29
C SER A 41 9.36 11.80 -5.80
N GLY A 42 9.82 12.54 -4.77
CA GLY A 42 9.06 13.57 -4.07
C GLY A 42 8.33 13.06 -2.82
N VAL A 43 8.20 11.74 -2.67
CA VAL A 43 7.66 11.08 -1.47
C VAL A 43 8.81 10.44 -0.70
N LEU A 44 9.29 11.15 0.33
CA LEU A 44 10.52 10.79 1.06
C LEU A 44 10.30 9.70 2.11
N HIS A 45 9.16 9.74 2.79
CA HIS A 45 8.78 8.91 3.93
C HIS A 45 7.26 9.00 4.14
N ASN A 46 6.71 8.33 5.15
CA ASN A 46 5.31 8.53 5.55
C ASN A 46 5.05 9.96 6.05
N THR A 47 6.04 10.56 6.71
CA THR A 47 6.01 11.91 7.27
C THR A 47 7.37 12.57 7.06
N TRP A 48 7.41 13.87 6.73
CA TRP A 48 8.66 14.63 6.58
C TRP A 48 8.45 16.13 6.72
N TYR A 49 9.55 16.87 6.91
CA TYR A 49 9.53 18.34 6.86
C TYR A 49 9.97 18.82 5.48
N ASP A 50 9.08 19.49 4.75
CA ASP A 50 9.40 20.14 3.47
C ASP A 50 10.06 21.50 3.74
N ARG A 51 11.39 21.55 3.57
CA ARG A 51 12.19 22.77 3.78
C ARG A 51 11.84 23.90 2.82
N ASN A 52 11.41 23.59 1.59
CA ASN A 52 11.10 24.62 0.60
C ASN A 52 9.78 25.32 0.92
N ARG A 53 8.81 24.56 1.45
CA ARG A 53 7.48 25.07 1.82
C ARG A 53 7.38 25.48 3.28
N GLY A 54 8.31 25.03 4.12
CA GLY A 54 8.32 25.29 5.55
C GLY A 54 7.23 24.53 6.32
N VAL A 55 6.75 23.39 5.82
CA VAL A 55 5.60 22.65 6.39
C VAL A 55 5.95 21.19 6.71
N HIS A 56 5.27 20.63 7.72
CA HIS A 56 5.24 19.19 7.93
C HIS A 56 4.25 18.56 6.96
N VAL A 57 4.72 17.54 6.25
CA VAL A 57 3.87 16.64 5.47
C VAL A 57 3.64 15.39 6.28
N ASP A 58 2.38 14.97 6.36
CA ASP A 58 1.97 13.78 7.09
C ASP A 58 1.04 12.96 6.21
N LEU A 59 1.57 11.94 5.54
CA LEU A 59 0.79 11.02 4.72
C LEU A 59 0.20 9.85 5.54
N LEU A 60 0.32 9.86 6.87
CA LEU A 60 -0.48 9.00 7.76
C LEU A 60 -1.83 9.66 8.10
N ASP A 61 -1.92 10.99 8.00
CA ASP A 61 -3.19 11.68 7.98
C ASP A 61 -4.00 11.27 6.75
N TYR A 62 -5.26 10.88 6.99
CA TYR A 62 -6.15 10.36 5.96
C TYR A 62 -6.31 11.31 4.76
N HIS A 63 -6.46 12.62 4.99
CA HIS A 63 -6.75 13.57 3.92
C HIS A 63 -5.53 13.80 3.01
N GLN A 64 -4.33 13.72 3.56
CA GLN A 64 -3.08 13.78 2.80
C GLN A 64 -2.76 12.44 2.15
N MET A 65 -2.97 11.32 2.85
CA MET A 65 -2.71 9.96 2.36
C MET A 65 -3.42 9.67 1.04
N ILE A 66 -4.72 9.96 0.96
CA ILE A 66 -5.52 9.74 -0.27
C ILE A 66 -5.13 10.68 -1.41
N ARG A 67 -4.21 11.62 -1.17
CA ARG A 67 -3.62 12.58 -2.12
C ARG A 67 -2.10 12.41 -2.24
N ALA A 68 -1.53 11.29 -1.80
CA ALA A 68 -0.08 11.06 -1.85
C ALA A 68 0.52 11.28 -3.25
N ARG A 69 -0.23 10.96 -4.32
CA ARG A 69 0.11 11.26 -5.73
C ARG A 69 0.45 12.74 -6.02
N ASP A 70 -0.10 13.67 -5.25
CA ASP A 70 0.11 15.11 -5.45
C ASP A 70 1.53 15.54 -5.00
N HIS A 71 2.25 14.69 -4.28
CA HIS A 71 3.62 14.92 -3.83
C HIS A 71 4.69 14.45 -4.81
N LEU A 72 4.31 13.83 -5.93
CA LEU A 72 5.26 13.37 -6.94
C LEU A 72 6.06 14.55 -7.52
N ALA A 73 7.38 14.41 -7.57
CA ALA A 73 8.27 15.41 -8.13
C ALA A 73 8.00 15.64 -9.64
N PRO A 74 8.26 16.85 -10.16
CA PRO A 74 8.11 17.12 -11.59
C PRO A 74 8.90 16.14 -12.46
N GLY A 75 8.26 15.59 -13.48
CA GLY A 75 8.88 14.63 -14.41
C GLY A 75 8.94 13.18 -13.90
N VAL A 76 8.51 12.90 -12.67
CA VAL A 76 8.28 11.54 -12.20
C VAL A 76 6.91 11.11 -12.66
N GLU A 77 6.83 10.01 -13.40
CA GLU A 77 5.58 9.41 -13.86
C GLU A 77 5.26 8.15 -13.08
N THR A 78 3.97 7.85 -12.93
CA THR A 78 3.51 6.54 -12.48
C THR A 78 3.54 5.54 -13.65
N ILE A 79 3.45 4.26 -13.33
CA ILE A 79 3.29 3.18 -14.30
C ILE A 79 2.00 3.34 -15.13
N HIS A 80 0.95 3.93 -14.57
CA HIS A 80 -0.28 4.26 -15.31
C HIS A 80 0.00 5.26 -16.43
N GLU A 81 0.70 6.35 -16.12
CA GLU A 81 1.07 7.39 -17.09
C GLU A 81 2.06 6.83 -18.14
N ALA A 82 3.06 6.08 -17.70
CA ALA A 82 4.06 5.47 -18.57
C ALA A 82 3.43 4.47 -19.56
N LEU A 83 2.44 3.70 -19.11
CA LEU A 83 1.67 2.77 -19.94
C LEU A 83 0.84 3.54 -20.97
N LYS A 84 0.09 4.56 -20.54
CA LYS A 84 -0.78 5.34 -21.43
C LYS A 84 -0.02 6.17 -22.46
N ARG A 85 1.25 6.50 -22.23
CA ARG A 85 2.11 7.07 -23.27
C ARG A 85 2.24 6.16 -24.50
N HIS A 86 2.14 4.85 -24.32
CA HIS A 86 2.28 3.84 -25.39
C HIS A 86 0.93 3.25 -25.81
N GLU A 87 0.00 3.09 -24.88
CA GLU A 87 -1.35 2.60 -25.12
C GLU A 87 -2.39 3.60 -24.54
N PRO A 88 -2.69 4.73 -25.22
CA PRO A 88 -3.50 5.82 -24.66
C PRO A 88 -4.92 5.42 -24.22
N GLU A 89 -5.51 4.45 -24.92
CA GLU A 89 -6.86 3.95 -24.66
C GLU A 89 -6.88 2.78 -23.66
N ALA A 90 -5.72 2.38 -23.12
CA ALA A 90 -5.66 1.27 -22.19
C ALA A 90 -6.30 1.65 -20.85
N PHE A 91 -7.29 0.86 -20.44
CA PHE A 91 -7.88 0.97 -19.12
C PHE A 91 -6.88 0.46 -18.06
N THR A 92 -6.62 1.29 -17.06
CA THR A 92 -5.80 0.95 -15.90
C THR A 92 -6.53 1.29 -14.61
N ALA A 93 -6.41 0.43 -13.61
CA ALA A 93 -7.14 0.59 -12.37
C ALA A 93 -6.24 0.33 -11.17
N THR A 94 -6.55 0.96 -10.05
CA THR A 94 -5.95 0.58 -8.79
C THR A 94 -6.91 0.65 -7.62
N THR A 95 -6.75 -0.23 -6.65
CA THR A 95 -7.58 -0.27 -5.44
C THR A 95 -6.69 -0.06 -4.23
N TYR A 96 -7.02 0.98 -3.46
CA TYR A 96 -6.33 1.30 -2.22
C TYR A 96 -4.80 1.50 -2.36
N GLU A 97 -4.35 2.00 -3.50
CA GLU A 97 -2.94 2.26 -3.81
C GLU A 97 -2.66 3.75 -3.92
N TYR A 98 -1.51 4.16 -3.40
CA TYR A 98 -1.09 5.57 -3.32
C TYR A 98 -0.53 6.09 -4.65
N GLY A 99 0.03 5.19 -5.47
CA GLY A 99 0.64 5.45 -6.78
C GLY A 99 -0.33 5.59 -7.95
N ASP A 100 -1.47 6.24 -7.76
CA ASP A 100 -2.64 6.13 -8.63
C ASP A 100 -2.81 7.25 -9.67
N ARG A 101 -1.87 8.20 -9.76
CA ARG A 101 -1.93 9.28 -10.75
C ARG A 101 -1.99 8.71 -12.16
N GLY A 102 -2.98 9.15 -12.94
CA GLY A 102 -3.18 8.70 -14.32
C GLY A 102 -3.98 7.40 -14.48
N ALA A 103 -4.37 6.72 -13.39
CA ALA A 103 -5.29 5.59 -13.47
C ALA A 103 -6.69 6.03 -13.93
N ASP A 104 -7.42 5.16 -14.65
CA ASP A 104 -8.81 5.41 -15.04
C ASP A 104 -9.77 5.16 -13.88
N TYR A 105 -9.42 4.20 -13.03
CA TYR A 105 -10.08 3.97 -11.75
C TYR A 105 -9.05 3.96 -10.62
N SER A 106 -9.34 4.69 -9.55
CA SER A 106 -8.60 4.62 -8.29
C SER A 106 -9.54 4.83 -7.12
N THR A 107 -9.51 3.95 -6.11
CA THR A 107 -10.24 4.14 -4.86
C THR A 107 -9.98 5.52 -4.25
N TYR A 108 -8.72 5.94 -4.19
CA TYR A 108 -8.35 7.22 -3.58
C TYR A 108 -8.73 8.42 -4.45
N ALA A 109 -8.71 8.28 -5.78
CA ALA A 109 -9.28 9.30 -6.65
C ALA A 109 -10.79 9.46 -6.39
N GLN A 110 -11.54 8.35 -6.36
CA GLN A 110 -12.98 8.38 -6.06
C GLN A 110 -13.25 9.02 -4.69
N MET A 111 -12.47 8.68 -3.65
CA MET A 111 -12.60 9.29 -2.32
C MET A 111 -12.33 10.81 -2.33
N THR A 112 -11.40 11.29 -3.16
CA THR A 112 -11.09 12.72 -3.26
C THR A 112 -12.08 13.53 -4.09
N THR A 113 -12.88 12.87 -4.93
CA THR A 113 -13.84 13.52 -5.85
C THR A 113 -15.28 13.15 -5.56
N ASP A 114 -15.56 12.49 -4.42
CA ASP A 114 -16.86 11.93 -4.07
C ASP A 114 -17.47 11.05 -5.19
N GLY A 115 -16.60 10.32 -5.88
CA GLY A 115 -16.97 9.45 -6.98
C GLY A 115 -17.46 8.07 -6.53
N PRO A 116 -18.00 7.26 -7.46
CA PRO A 116 -18.61 5.98 -7.12
C PRO A 116 -17.55 4.95 -6.67
N ILE A 117 -17.78 4.37 -5.50
CA ILE A 117 -17.02 3.21 -4.98
C ILE A 117 -18.00 2.03 -4.86
N PRO A 118 -17.67 0.84 -5.38
CA PRO A 118 -18.52 -0.33 -5.26
C PRO A 118 -18.93 -0.65 -3.82
N THR A 119 -20.21 -0.97 -3.63
CA THR A 119 -20.74 -1.31 -2.31
C THR A 119 -20.22 -2.67 -1.85
N LEU A 120 -19.83 -2.75 -0.58
CA LEU A 120 -19.39 -4.00 0.04
C LEU A 120 -20.54 -4.63 0.79
N SER A 121 -20.91 -5.87 0.43
CA SER A 121 -21.94 -6.60 1.16
C SER A 121 -21.47 -7.00 2.55
N ASP A 122 -22.42 -7.18 3.45
CA ASP A 122 -22.15 -7.60 4.82
C ASP A 122 -21.56 -9.03 4.87
N ALA A 123 -21.84 -9.86 3.87
CA ALA A 123 -21.25 -11.19 3.72
C ALA A 123 -19.80 -11.09 3.23
N ASP A 124 -19.53 -10.30 2.19
CA ASP A 124 -18.18 -10.08 1.67
C ASP A 124 -17.26 -9.42 2.68
N ARG A 125 -17.80 -8.50 3.49
CA ARG A 125 -17.07 -7.87 4.60
C ARG A 125 -16.60 -8.88 5.65
N ARG A 126 -17.34 -9.99 5.82
CA ARG A 126 -17.00 -11.06 6.78
C ARG A 126 -16.17 -12.17 6.14
N LEU A 127 -16.08 -12.21 4.82
CA LEU A 127 -15.42 -13.30 4.11
C LEU A 127 -13.91 -13.33 4.42
N HIS A 128 -13.42 -14.56 4.60
CA HIS A 128 -12.03 -14.94 4.94
C HIS A 128 -11.48 -14.47 6.27
N ARG A 129 -12.16 -13.60 7.02
CA ARG A 129 -11.59 -13.05 8.25
C ARG A 129 -11.52 -14.11 9.36
N THR A 130 -10.40 -14.18 10.05
CA THR A 130 -10.26 -15.01 11.24
C THR A 130 -10.97 -14.37 12.44
N GLU A 131 -12.04 -15.00 12.93
CA GLU A 131 -12.92 -14.43 13.97
C GLU A 131 -12.20 -14.22 15.33
N ASP A 132 -11.24 -15.08 15.67
CA ASP A 132 -10.51 -15.03 16.96
C ASP A 132 -9.83 -13.69 17.23
N PHE A 133 -9.41 -12.98 16.17
CA PHE A 133 -8.68 -11.71 16.27
C PHE A 133 -9.56 -10.47 16.06
N MET A 134 -10.88 -10.62 15.88
CA MET A 134 -11.78 -9.48 15.63
C MET A 134 -11.93 -8.52 16.83
N GLY A 135 -11.51 -8.95 18.02
CA GLY A 135 -11.34 -8.09 19.20
C GLY A 135 -10.17 -7.11 19.08
N VAL A 136 -9.14 -7.43 18.30
CA VAL A 136 -7.96 -6.58 18.07
C VAL A 136 -8.29 -5.52 17.03
N LYS A 137 -8.08 -4.24 17.37
CA LYS A 137 -8.49 -3.10 16.53
C LYS A 137 -7.79 -3.12 15.17
N GLU A 138 -6.49 -3.39 15.17
CA GLU A 138 -5.61 -3.41 14.00
C GLU A 138 -6.09 -4.47 13.00
N PHE A 139 -6.34 -5.69 13.49
CA PHE A 139 -6.87 -6.79 12.69
C PHE A 139 -8.25 -6.48 12.13
N ARG A 140 -9.19 -6.07 12.99
CA ARG A 140 -10.57 -5.77 12.58
C ARG A 140 -10.60 -4.69 11.50
N ASN A 141 -9.88 -3.60 11.69
CA ASN A 141 -9.91 -2.46 10.77
C ASN A 141 -9.23 -2.80 9.45
N ALA A 142 -8.03 -3.39 9.49
CA ALA A 142 -7.31 -3.76 8.27
C ALA A 142 -8.00 -4.90 7.51
N SER A 143 -8.70 -5.81 8.19
CA SER A 143 -9.49 -6.86 7.51
C SER A 143 -10.68 -6.26 6.75
N ILE A 144 -11.28 -5.17 7.23
CA ILE A 144 -12.35 -4.46 6.51
C ILE A 144 -11.77 -3.75 5.29
N TYR A 145 -10.62 -3.10 5.45
CA TYR A 145 -9.90 -2.46 4.35
C TYR A 145 -9.57 -3.47 3.25
N ASP A 146 -8.97 -4.61 3.59
CA ASP A 146 -8.65 -5.68 2.64
C ASP A 146 -9.89 -6.25 1.95
N ALA A 147 -11.03 -6.32 2.66
CA ALA A 147 -12.29 -6.76 2.08
C ALA A 147 -12.81 -5.77 1.02
N HIS A 148 -12.69 -4.46 1.26
CA HIS A 148 -13.01 -3.44 0.26
C HIS A 148 -12.05 -3.50 -0.94
N SER A 149 -10.75 -3.56 -0.70
CA SER A 149 -9.75 -3.63 -1.78
C SER A 149 -9.94 -4.87 -2.65
N ARG A 150 -10.17 -6.04 -2.03
CA ARG A 150 -10.59 -7.26 -2.74
C ARG A 150 -11.83 -7.01 -3.58
N ASN A 151 -12.91 -6.49 -2.98
CA ASN A 151 -14.19 -6.31 -3.67
C ASN A 151 -14.04 -5.44 -4.92
N GLU A 152 -13.39 -4.28 -4.77
CA GLU A 152 -13.10 -3.39 -5.89
C GLU A 152 -12.26 -4.07 -6.97
N ALA A 153 -11.26 -4.88 -6.59
CA ALA A 153 -10.46 -5.64 -7.55
C ALA A 153 -11.30 -6.66 -8.33
N LEU A 154 -12.32 -7.27 -7.71
CA LEU A 154 -13.28 -8.13 -8.44
C LEU A 154 -14.09 -7.32 -9.45
N HIS A 155 -14.61 -6.15 -9.08
CA HIS A 155 -15.34 -5.27 -10.01
C HIS A 155 -14.45 -4.82 -11.20
N VAL A 156 -13.16 -4.53 -10.94
CA VAL A 156 -12.17 -4.24 -11.99
C VAL A 156 -12.06 -5.42 -12.96
N TRP A 157 -11.84 -6.64 -12.46
CA TRP A 157 -11.61 -7.82 -13.31
C TRP A 157 -12.88 -8.45 -13.90
N ARG A 158 -14.07 -8.02 -13.45
CA ARG A 158 -15.35 -8.25 -14.13
C ARG A 158 -15.62 -7.26 -15.26
N GLY A 159 -14.78 -6.22 -15.40
CA GLY A 159 -14.92 -5.19 -16.42
C GLY A 159 -16.07 -4.21 -16.15
N GLU A 160 -16.51 -4.09 -14.90
CA GLU A 160 -17.68 -3.28 -14.53
C GLU A 160 -17.42 -1.77 -14.61
N PHE A 161 -16.15 -1.37 -14.70
CA PHE A 161 -15.73 0.00 -15.01
C PHE A 161 -15.63 0.28 -16.52
N GLY A 162 -16.17 -0.61 -17.36
CA GLY A 162 -16.30 -0.43 -18.82
C GLY A 162 -15.29 -1.22 -19.65
N ALA A 163 -14.19 -1.69 -19.06
CA ALA A 163 -13.20 -2.52 -19.73
C ALA A 163 -12.45 -3.41 -18.72
N LEU A 164 -11.85 -4.50 -19.22
CA LEU A 164 -10.86 -5.24 -18.45
C LEU A 164 -9.54 -4.45 -18.39
N PRO A 165 -8.82 -4.49 -17.26
CA PRO A 165 -7.58 -3.73 -17.11
C PRO A 165 -6.47 -4.26 -18.00
N ARG A 166 -5.73 -3.35 -18.64
CA ARG A 166 -4.39 -3.63 -19.17
C ARG A 166 -3.37 -3.76 -18.04
N TYR A 167 -3.56 -2.97 -16.99
CA TYR A 167 -2.81 -2.99 -15.75
C TYR A 167 -3.76 -2.74 -14.58
N SER A 168 -3.65 -3.56 -13.54
CA SER A 168 -4.36 -3.35 -12.28
C SER A 168 -3.42 -3.56 -11.10
N TRP A 169 -3.57 -2.75 -10.05
CA TRP A 169 -2.88 -2.94 -8.78
C TRP A 169 -3.88 -2.91 -7.63
N PHE A 170 -3.79 -3.84 -6.68
CA PHE A 170 -4.66 -3.87 -5.51
C PHE A 170 -3.83 -4.13 -4.26
N THR A 171 -4.08 -3.34 -3.21
CA THR A 171 -3.26 -3.33 -1.99
C THR A 171 -4.00 -3.95 -0.82
N PHE A 172 -3.26 -4.69 0.01
CA PHE A 172 -3.72 -5.29 1.26
C PHE A 172 -2.86 -4.81 2.43
N ASN A 173 -3.49 -4.43 3.54
CA ASN A 173 -2.84 -3.82 4.70
C ASN A 173 -2.82 -4.74 5.93
N LEU A 174 -3.60 -5.83 5.92
CA LEU A 174 -3.80 -6.66 7.11
C LEU A 174 -2.51 -7.24 7.68
N THR A 175 -1.56 -7.65 6.84
CA THR A 175 -0.28 -8.22 7.31
C THR A 175 0.59 -7.19 8.02
N ASP A 176 0.61 -5.94 7.56
CA ASP A 176 1.37 -4.88 8.23
C ASP A 176 0.74 -4.53 9.59
N ALA A 177 -0.57 -4.29 9.61
CA ALA A 177 -1.31 -3.96 10.83
C ALA A 177 -1.16 -5.05 11.91
N CYS A 178 -1.22 -6.32 11.53
CA CYS A 178 -1.05 -7.43 12.45
C CYS A 178 0.41 -7.66 12.85
N GLY A 179 1.36 -7.35 11.96
CA GLY A 179 2.78 -7.32 12.26
C GLY A 179 3.10 -6.29 13.34
N HIS A 180 2.49 -5.10 13.28
CA HIS A 180 2.59 -4.10 14.34
C HIS A 180 1.92 -4.54 15.65
N ALA A 181 0.72 -5.13 15.58
CA ALA A 181 -0.04 -5.50 16.77
C ALA A 181 0.57 -6.68 17.56
N GLY A 182 1.06 -7.71 16.85
CA GLY A 182 1.56 -8.94 17.47
C GLY A 182 3.05 -9.22 17.30
N GLY A 183 3.72 -8.54 16.36
CA GLY A 183 5.09 -8.84 15.96
C GLY A 183 5.17 -9.88 14.82
N PRO A 184 6.35 -10.00 14.17
CA PRO A 184 6.55 -10.76 12.92
C PRO A 184 6.42 -12.29 13.04
N HIS A 185 6.23 -12.84 14.24
CA HIS A 185 6.15 -14.28 14.49
C HIS A 185 4.89 -14.67 15.29
N SER A 186 3.89 -13.77 15.32
CA SER A 186 2.70 -13.92 16.13
C SER A 186 1.60 -14.73 15.44
N GLU A 187 0.69 -15.29 16.24
CA GLU A 187 -0.48 -16.01 15.72
C GLU A 187 -1.41 -15.09 14.93
N ILE A 188 -1.56 -13.82 15.35
CA ILE A 188 -2.36 -12.82 14.65
C ILE A 188 -1.80 -12.51 13.25
N LEU A 189 -0.46 -12.43 13.10
CA LEU A 189 0.15 -12.27 11.79
C LEU A 189 0.02 -13.54 10.93
N HIS A 190 0.14 -14.73 11.53
CA HIS A 190 -0.09 -15.98 10.80
C HIS A 190 -1.54 -16.09 10.29
N ALA A 191 -2.52 -15.64 11.06
CA ALA A 191 -3.90 -15.53 10.62
C ALA A 191 -4.05 -14.51 9.49
N ALA A 192 -3.48 -13.30 9.65
CA ALA A 192 -3.47 -12.27 8.61
C ALA A 192 -2.93 -12.77 7.26
N ILE A 193 -1.81 -13.50 7.26
CA ILE A 193 -1.23 -14.08 6.04
C ILE A 193 -2.21 -15.03 5.34
N ARG A 194 -2.92 -15.89 6.10
CA ARG A 194 -3.90 -16.84 5.54
C ARG A 194 -5.11 -16.12 4.97
N ASP A 195 -5.60 -15.12 5.69
CA ASP A 195 -6.75 -14.31 5.28
C ASP A 195 -6.44 -13.51 4.00
N THR A 196 -5.26 -12.86 3.94
CA THR A 196 -4.79 -12.13 2.76
C THR A 196 -4.55 -13.08 1.57
N ASP A 197 -3.95 -14.27 1.78
CA ASP A 197 -3.81 -15.29 0.72
C ASP A 197 -5.18 -15.70 0.16
N ALA A 198 -6.19 -15.85 1.03
CA ALA A 198 -7.54 -16.20 0.59
C ALA A 198 -8.21 -15.11 -0.23
N ARG A 199 -8.06 -13.84 0.17
CA ARG A 199 -8.56 -12.70 -0.61
C ARG A 199 -7.86 -12.56 -1.96
N MET A 200 -6.54 -12.79 -2.01
CA MET A 200 -5.78 -12.79 -3.26
C MET A 200 -6.25 -13.90 -4.20
N ARG A 201 -6.56 -15.10 -3.69
CA ARG A 201 -7.10 -16.20 -4.51
C ARG A 201 -8.41 -15.83 -5.20
N ASP A 202 -9.27 -15.05 -4.56
CA ASP A 202 -10.52 -14.62 -5.19
C ASP A 202 -10.27 -13.69 -6.38
N VAL A 203 -9.29 -12.78 -6.27
CA VAL A 203 -8.90 -11.92 -7.40
C VAL A 203 -8.29 -12.76 -8.53
N LEU A 204 -7.42 -13.73 -8.20
CA LEU A 204 -6.86 -14.66 -9.20
C LEU A 204 -7.96 -15.47 -9.90
N ALA A 205 -8.97 -15.93 -9.15
CA ALA A 205 -10.11 -16.65 -9.69
C ALA A 205 -10.94 -15.77 -10.64
N GLU A 206 -11.09 -14.47 -10.37
CA GLU A 206 -11.77 -13.57 -11.31
C GLU A 206 -10.95 -13.29 -12.58
N ILE A 207 -9.63 -13.19 -12.47
CA ILE A 207 -8.75 -13.10 -13.64
C ILE A 207 -8.87 -14.37 -14.50
N GLU A 208 -8.98 -15.54 -13.87
CA GLU A 208 -9.22 -16.82 -14.55
C GLU A 208 -10.60 -16.91 -15.19
N ALA A 209 -11.65 -16.49 -14.47
CA ALA A 209 -13.03 -16.45 -14.97
C ALA A 209 -13.19 -15.50 -16.18
N ALA A 210 -12.42 -14.40 -16.20
CA ALA A 210 -12.33 -13.50 -17.36
C ALA A 210 -11.55 -14.11 -18.55
N GLY A 211 -11.00 -15.32 -18.40
CA GLY A 211 -10.20 -16.01 -19.41
C GLY A 211 -8.85 -15.32 -19.68
N LYS A 212 -8.32 -14.57 -18.70
CA LYS A 212 -7.11 -13.75 -18.86
C LYS A 212 -5.89 -14.29 -18.14
N LEU A 213 -6.04 -15.20 -17.18
CA LEU A 213 -4.94 -15.63 -16.30
C LEU A 213 -3.69 -16.08 -17.07
N ASP A 214 -3.83 -16.91 -18.11
CA ASP A 214 -2.69 -17.41 -18.91
C ASP A 214 -1.96 -16.32 -19.72
N ARG A 215 -2.53 -15.13 -19.84
CA ARG A 215 -1.95 -13.98 -20.56
C ARG A 215 -1.69 -12.78 -19.65
N THR A 216 -1.85 -12.94 -18.34
CA THR A 216 -1.62 -11.90 -17.34
C THR A 216 -0.40 -12.24 -16.52
N ALA A 217 0.57 -11.32 -16.48
CA ALA A 217 1.65 -11.40 -15.51
C ALA A 217 1.11 -10.98 -14.15
N VAL A 218 1.15 -11.89 -13.16
CA VAL A 218 0.81 -11.59 -11.77
C VAL A 218 2.10 -11.37 -11.00
N ILE A 219 2.22 -10.21 -10.36
CA ILE A 219 3.37 -9.84 -9.54
C ILE A 219 2.87 -9.67 -8.11
N VAL A 220 3.46 -10.41 -7.17
CA VAL A 220 3.19 -10.27 -5.73
C VAL A 220 4.46 -9.73 -5.09
N LEU A 221 4.33 -8.61 -4.37
CA LEU A 221 5.44 -7.91 -3.74
C LEU A 221 4.97 -7.28 -2.43
N ALA A 222 5.92 -6.75 -1.66
CA ALA A 222 5.68 -5.96 -0.47
C ALA A 222 6.57 -4.71 -0.49
N ASP A 223 6.12 -3.66 0.20
CA ASP A 223 6.81 -2.40 0.42
C ASP A 223 7.98 -2.52 1.40
N HIS A 224 7.83 -3.32 2.46
CA HIS A 224 8.89 -3.63 3.40
C HIS A 224 8.64 -4.92 4.20
N GLY A 225 9.63 -5.29 5.03
CA GLY A 225 9.48 -6.34 6.03
C GLY A 225 8.97 -5.81 7.38
N MET A 226 9.06 -6.65 8.39
CA MET A 226 8.71 -6.31 9.78
C MET A 226 9.79 -6.88 10.71
N GLN A 227 10.16 -6.13 11.75
CA GLN A 227 11.17 -6.55 12.72
C GLN A 227 10.65 -6.49 14.14
N ARG A 228 11.03 -7.49 14.94
CA ARG A 228 10.76 -7.48 16.37
C ARG A 228 11.66 -6.46 17.05
N PHE A 229 11.07 -5.57 17.82
CA PHE A 229 11.79 -4.64 18.69
C PHE A 229 11.43 -4.90 20.16
N ALA A 230 12.36 -4.55 21.06
CA ALA A 230 12.05 -4.50 22.47
C ALA A 230 11.36 -3.16 22.76
N ILE A 231 10.31 -3.19 23.58
CA ILE A 231 9.76 -1.95 24.14
C ILE A 231 10.84 -1.40 25.08
N ALA A 232 11.45 -0.29 24.69
CA ALA A 232 12.41 0.43 25.49
C ALA A 232 11.77 1.72 26.02
N GLU A 233 12.37 2.30 27.06
CA GLU A 233 12.00 3.65 27.48
C GLU A 233 12.21 4.62 26.30
N PRO A 234 11.22 5.49 25.99
CA PRO A 234 11.38 6.49 24.95
C PRO A 234 12.60 7.37 25.25
N PHE A 235 13.45 7.56 24.25
CA PHE A 235 14.54 8.53 24.33
C PHE A 235 14.00 9.93 24.02
N ASP A 236 14.15 10.88 24.96
CA ASP A 236 13.80 12.29 24.72
C ASP A 236 14.86 12.96 23.84
N LEU A 237 14.80 12.66 22.54
CA LEU A 237 15.67 13.25 21.53
C LEU A 237 15.53 14.79 21.50
N ALA A 238 14.31 15.31 21.68
CA ALA A 238 14.05 16.74 21.67
C ALA A 238 14.76 17.44 22.82
N GLY A 239 14.71 16.87 24.03
CA GLY A 239 15.44 17.33 25.20
C GLY A 239 16.95 17.29 24.98
N ALA A 240 17.47 16.17 24.51
CA ALA A 240 18.90 16.02 24.24
C ALA A 240 19.44 17.07 23.25
N LEU A 241 18.68 17.39 22.20
CA LEU A 241 19.04 18.43 21.24
C LEU A 241 19.01 19.84 21.85
N ARG A 242 17.99 20.14 22.67
CA ARG A 242 17.90 21.42 23.39
C ARG A 242 19.07 21.61 24.36
N ASP A 243 19.40 20.58 25.15
CA ASP A 243 20.50 20.62 26.13
C ASP A 243 21.86 20.77 25.45
N ALA A 244 22.02 20.24 24.24
CA ALA A 244 23.21 20.41 23.41
C ALA A 244 23.27 21.76 22.67
N GLY A 245 22.23 22.59 22.74
CA GLY A 245 22.14 23.87 22.03
C GLY A 245 22.01 23.73 20.51
N ILE A 246 21.45 22.62 20.02
CA ILE A 246 21.25 22.35 18.60
C ILE A 246 19.86 22.86 18.16
N ASP A 247 19.83 23.84 17.25
CA ASP A 247 18.58 24.30 16.63
C ASP A 247 18.16 23.33 15.52
N ALA A 248 16.99 22.71 15.69
CA ALA A 248 16.47 21.73 14.76
C ALA A 248 14.94 21.68 14.75
N ILE A 249 14.40 21.19 13.64
CA ILE A 249 12.99 20.81 13.49
C ILE A 249 12.91 19.30 13.61
N LEU A 250 11.98 18.80 14.42
CA LEU A 250 11.72 17.38 14.60
C LEU A 250 10.51 16.94 13.80
N ASN A 251 10.59 15.74 13.24
CA ASN A 251 9.47 15.06 12.62
C ASN A 251 9.31 13.68 13.27
N ASP A 252 8.19 13.50 13.98
CA ASP A 252 7.80 12.30 14.75
C ASP A 252 8.86 11.73 15.68
N ASP A 253 9.65 12.61 16.33
CA ASP A 253 10.76 12.28 17.24
C ASP A 253 11.81 11.31 16.66
N GLN A 254 11.79 11.09 15.34
CA GLN A 254 12.68 10.17 14.62
C GLN A 254 13.62 10.90 13.67
N TYR A 255 13.17 11.99 13.05
CA TYR A 255 13.94 12.70 12.05
C TYR A 255 14.25 14.12 12.50
N VAL A 256 15.52 14.51 12.35
CA VAL A 256 16.05 15.80 12.77
C VAL A 256 16.47 16.61 11.55
N TYR A 257 15.89 17.80 11.41
CA TYR A 257 16.21 18.75 10.36
C TYR A 257 16.95 19.93 10.98
N LEU A 258 18.28 19.93 10.86
CA LEU A 258 19.12 21.04 11.35
C LEU A 258 18.75 22.35 10.64
N ARG A 259 18.73 23.45 11.38
CA ARG A 259 18.52 24.81 10.88
C ARG A 259 19.85 25.53 10.64
#